data_AF-A0A533UYM7-F1
#
_entry.id   AF-A0A533UYM7-F1
#
_cell.length_a   1.000
_cell.length_b   1.000
_cell.length_c   1.000
_cell.angle_alpha   90.00
_cell.angle_beta   90.00
_cell.angle_gamma   90.00
#
_symmetry.space_group_name_H-M   'P 1'
#
loop_
_entity.id
_entity.type
_entity.pdbx_description
1 polymer ?
#
loop_
_entity_poly.entity_id
_entity_poly.type
_entity_poly.pdbx_seq_one_letter_code
_entity_poly.pdbx_strand_id
1 'polypeptide(L)'
;MNLSAFRVSFIFLLIVNVLLITGLSRLSDAQGANSKGLIGVNMLGYYTSLPQTRDFNNPFPDNYYDQSFKLIKDGGMNHIRYVYYWESFVKNPTAFISELKFAATLADKYGLKIIYDNHQFHTSSWLNPQRGTGFPNFLFQNNSEYAYGSGGGPKYPSAAAWWTHWWNREIRDTNGTDGWTLQAAFLKKVISTVDSHPSTAGYEILSEPQVHNVDQWEKIGKYNTFMTDEMRKLTKKDIIYSMTIPVDLKSIIGVNAQNLAKMAPIN
;
A
#
# COMPACT_ATOMS: atom_id res chain seq x y z
N MET A 1 9.56 -31.38 -41.74
CA MET A 1 9.05 -31.69 -40.40
C MET A 1 8.45 -30.43 -39.81
N ASN A 2 7.12 -30.42 -39.66
CA ASN A 2 6.33 -29.40 -38.98
C ASN A 2 6.54 -29.51 -37.47
N LEU A 3 6.68 -28.39 -36.77
CA LEU A 3 6.27 -28.25 -35.38
C LEU A 3 5.96 -26.78 -35.09
N SER A 4 4.79 -26.37 -35.59
CA SER A 4 3.95 -25.38 -34.93
C SER A 4 3.36 -26.00 -33.66
N ALA A 5 3.78 -25.54 -32.48
CA ALA A 5 2.98 -25.55 -31.25
C ALA A 5 3.85 -25.07 -30.09
N PHE A 6 3.73 -23.81 -29.71
CA PHE A 6 3.64 -23.37 -28.31
C PHE A 6 3.28 -21.89 -28.33
N ARG A 7 2.01 -21.62 -28.65
CA ARG A 7 1.37 -20.36 -28.25
C ARG A 7 1.20 -20.47 -26.73
N VAL A 8 2.16 -19.92 -25.98
CA VAL A 8 1.99 -19.71 -24.55
C VAL A 8 1.00 -18.55 -24.40
N SER A 9 -0.21 -18.87 -24.00
CA SER A 9 -1.21 -17.90 -23.57
C SER A 9 -0.63 -17.08 -22.42
N PHE A 10 -0.35 -15.80 -22.68
CA PHE A 10 -0.06 -14.80 -21.65
C PHE A 10 -1.36 -14.52 -20.89
N ILE A 11 -1.56 -15.23 -19.78
CA ILE A 11 -2.61 -14.90 -18.82
C ILE A 11 -2.10 -13.71 -18.00
N PHE A 12 -2.59 -12.52 -18.34
CA PHE A 12 -2.47 -11.34 -17.49
C PHE A 12 -3.15 -11.64 -16.16
N LEU A 13 -2.42 -11.56 -15.05
CA LEU A 13 -3.00 -11.58 -13.72
C LEU A 13 -3.56 -10.17 -13.42
N LEU A 14 -4.71 -9.86 -14.00
CA LEU A 14 -5.51 -8.71 -13.59
C LEU A 14 -6.14 -9.06 -12.23
N ILE A 15 -5.51 -8.66 -11.12
CA ILE A 15 -6.15 -8.77 -9.81
C ILE A 15 -7.19 -7.65 -9.73
N VAL A 16 -8.42 -7.98 -10.14
CA VAL A 16 -9.59 -7.14 -9.91
C VAL A 16 -10.00 -7.31 -8.45
N ASN A 17 -9.40 -6.50 -7.56
CA ASN A 17 -10.00 -6.25 -6.26
C ASN A 17 -11.07 -5.18 -6.45
N VAL A 18 -12.33 -5.62 -6.57
CA VAL A 18 -13.48 -4.72 -6.45
C VAL A 18 -13.62 -4.38 -4.97
N LEU A 19 -13.08 -3.23 -4.54
CA LEU A 19 -13.52 -2.61 -3.30
C LEU A 19 -14.94 -2.09 -3.53
N LEU A 20 -15.94 -2.93 -3.23
CA LEU A 20 -17.31 -2.49 -3.06
C LEU A 20 -17.37 -1.68 -1.76
N ILE A 21 -17.24 -0.36 -1.85
CA ILE A 21 -17.68 0.55 -0.78
C ILE A 21 -19.21 0.54 -0.81
N THR A 22 -19.82 -0.53 -0.30
CA THR A 22 -21.26 -0.62 -0.06
C THR A 22 -21.46 -0.84 1.42
N GLY A 23 -21.46 0.26 2.19
CA GLY A 23 -21.68 0.17 3.63
C GLY A 23 -21.31 1.42 4.41
N LEU A 24 -21.68 2.61 3.95
CA LEU A 24 -21.79 3.83 4.79
C LEU A 24 -22.63 4.93 4.09
N SER A 25 -23.70 4.55 3.39
CA SER A 25 -24.61 5.47 2.72
C SER A 25 -25.58 6.21 3.68
N ARG A 26 -25.18 6.47 4.93
CA ARG A 26 -26.04 7.12 5.94
C ARG A 26 -25.36 8.18 6.82
N LEU A 27 -24.24 8.76 6.39
CA LEU A 27 -23.66 9.94 7.06
C LEU A 27 -23.16 11.04 6.11
N SER A 28 -23.49 10.99 4.82
CA SER A 28 -23.03 11.97 3.83
C SER A 28 -24.18 12.67 3.09
N ASP A 29 -25.24 13.07 3.81
CA ASP A 29 -26.22 14.04 3.30
C ASP A 29 -25.82 15.49 3.67
N ALA A 30 -24.56 15.82 3.41
CA ALA A 30 -24.06 17.20 3.54
C ALA A 30 -22.88 17.46 2.60
N GLN A 31 -23.05 17.21 1.30
CA GLN A 31 -22.38 17.98 0.25
C GLN A 31 -23.02 17.68 -1.11
N GLY A 32 -23.83 18.64 -1.57
CA GLY A 32 -24.26 18.69 -2.95
C GLY A 32 -23.06 18.90 -3.86
N ALA A 33 -22.56 17.81 -4.45
CA ALA A 33 -21.80 17.82 -5.69
C ALA A 33 -21.95 16.44 -6.32
N ASN A 34 -22.25 16.44 -7.61
CA ASN A 34 -22.39 15.28 -8.47
C ASN A 34 -21.02 14.60 -8.68
N SER A 35 -20.37 14.13 -7.60
CA SER A 35 -19.09 13.46 -7.68
C SER A 35 -19.33 12.05 -8.22
N LYS A 36 -18.93 11.82 -9.47
CA LYS A 36 -18.86 10.45 -9.99
C LYS A 36 -17.91 9.68 -9.09
N GLY A 37 -18.39 8.58 -8.50
CA GLY A 37 -17.56 7.70 -7.67
C GLY A 37 -16.28 7.28 -8.42
N LEU A 38 -15.22 7.00 -7.66
CA LEU A 38 -13.98 6.46 -8.22
C LEU A 38 -14.18 4.99 -8.56
N ILE A 39 -14.09 4.66 -9.84
CA ILE A 39 -14.19 3.30 -10.39
C ILE A 39 -12.89 3.04 -11.14
N GLY A 40 -12.18 2.00 -10.73
CA GLY A 40 -10.80 1.79 -11.17
C GLY A 40 -10.24 0.42 -10.87
N VAL A 41 -8.94 0.29 -11.09
CA VAL A 41 -8.17 -0.93 -10.88
C VAL A 41 -6.95 -0.68 -10.01
N ASN A 42 -6.43 -1.75 -9.40
CA ASN A 42 -5.10 -1.74 -8.80
C ASN A 42 -4.05 -1.88 -9.90
N MET A 43 -2.97 -1.13 -9.79
CA MET A 43 -1.86 -1.21 -10.73
C MET A 43 -0.53 -1.17 -10.00
N LEU A 44 0.37 -2.07 -10.39
CA LEU A 44 1.74 -2.13 -9.88
C LEU A 44 2.66 -1.33 -10.80
N GLY A 45 3.72 -0.77 -10.22
CA GLY A 45 4.88 -0.32 -10.99
C GLY A 45 5.98 -1.37 -11.00
N TYR A 46 6.94 -1.24 -11.90
CA TYR A 46 8.08 -2.15 -11.90
C TYR A 46 9.00 -1.78 -10.75
N TYR A 47 9.56 -0.57 -10.78
CA TYR A 47 10.48 -0.07 -9.76
C TYR A 47 9.82 0.24 -8.43
N THR A 48 8.52 0.56 -8.42
CA THR A 48 7.76 0.78 -7.18
C THR A 48 7.36 -0.52 -6.48
N SER A 49 7.55 -1.69 -7.12
CA SER A 49 7.17 -3.00 -6.58
C SER A 49 8.31 -4.02 -6.51
N LEU A 50 9.58 -3.58 -6.61
CA LEU A 50 10.72 -4.46 -6.46
C LEU A 50 11.00 -4.80 -4.98
N PRO A 51 10.95 -6.09 -4.59
CA PRO A 51 11.37 -6.54 -3.26
C PRO A 51 12.88 -6.40 -3.08
N GLN A 52 13.34 -6.09 -1.86
CA GLN A 52 14.76 -5.97 -1.51
C GLN A 52 15.49 -7.31 -1.48
N THR A 53 14.86 -8.39 -1.01
CA THR A 53 15.55 -9.68 -0.78
C THR A 53 15.63 -10.58 -2.01
N ARG A 54 14.96 -10.24 -3.11
CA ARG A 54 14.99 -11.04 -4.34
C ARG A 54 15.09 -10.16 -5.57
N ASP A 55 15.71 -10.72 -6.60
CA ASP A 55 15.70 -10.11 -7.92
C ASP A 55 14.40 -10.44 -8.62
N PHE A 56 13.89 -9.45 -9.35
CA PHE A 56 12.66 -9.58 -10.12
C PHE A 56 13.02 -9.22 -11.56
N ASN A 57 13.35 -10.24 -12.35
CA ASN A 57 13.94 -10.09 -13.69
C ASN A 57 12.90 -10.15 -14.81
N ASN A 58 11.69 -9.64 -14.55
CA ASN A 58 10.63 -9.61 -15.54
C ASN A 58 10.16 -8.16 -15.73
N PRO A 59 10.90 -7.34 -16.52
CA PRO A 59 10.49 -5.98 -16.80
C PRO A 59 9.12 -5.97 -17.46
N PHE A 60 8.33 -4.95 -17.16
CA PHE A 60 7.05 -4.78 -17.84
C PHE A 60 7.27 -4.55 -19.34
N PRO A 61 6.28 -4.92 -20.18
CA PRO A 61 6.34 -4.67 -21.62
C PRO A 61 6.53 -3.18 -21.92
N ASP A 62 7.11 -2.88 -23.08
CA ASP A 62 7.17 -1.51 -23.58
C ASP A 62 5.78 -0.86 -23.60
N ASN A 63 5.72 0.43 -23.24
CA ASN A 63 4.49 1.20 -23.15
C ASN A 63 3.44 0.68 -22.14
N TYR A 64 3.83 -0.19 -21.19
CA TYR A 64 2.94 -0.74 -20.16
C TYR A 64 2.00 0.31 -19.54
N TYR A 65 2.53 1.45 -19.10
CA TYR A 65 1.73 2.51 -18.50
C TYR A 65 0.79 3.19 -19.48
N ASP A 66 1.29 3.64 -20.62
CA ASP A 66 0.48 4.39 -21.59
C ASP A 66 -0.68 3.54 -22.14
N GLN A 67 -0.40 2.27 -22.48
CA GLN A 67 -1.42 1.32 -22.92
C GLN A 67 -2.41 0.98 -21.80
N SER A 68 -1.93 0.71 -20.58
CA SER A 68 -2.83 0.40 -19.45
C SER A 68 -3.74 1.58 -19.15
N PHE A 69 -3.21 2.81 -19.10
CA PHE A 69 -4.00 4.00 -18.78
C PHE A 69 -5.02 4.30 -19.87
N LYS A 70 -4.63 4.12 -21.14
CA LYS A 70 -5.56 4.21 -22.26
C LYS A 70 -6.70 3.19 -22.14
N LEU A 71 -6.39 1.92 -21.87
CA LEU A 71 -7.40 0.85 -21.71
C LEU A 71 -8.34 1.13 -20.54
N ILE A 72 -7.82 1.58 -19.40
CA ILE A 72 -8.61 1.94 -18.21
C ILE A 72 -9.59 3.07 -18.56
N LYS A 73 -9.09 4.15 -19.19
CA LYS A 73 -9.93 5.28 -19.63
C LYS A 73 -10.98 4.85 -20.65
N ASP A 74 -10.58 4.12 -21.70
CA ASP A 74 -11.46 3.69 -22.79
C ASP A 74 -12.52 2.69 -22.29
N GLY A 75 -12.21 1.93 -21.23
CA GLY A 75 -13.15 1.09 -20.50
C GLY A 75 -14.14 1.86 -19.59
N GLY A 76 -14.10 3.19 -19.58
CA GLY A 76 -15.00 4.03 -18.81
C GLY A 76 -14.64 4.21 -17.33
N MET A 77 -13.48 3.69 -16.90
CA MET A 77 -12.97 3.89 -15.55
C MET A 77 -12.30 5.27 -15.43
N ASN A 78 -12.20 5.77 -14.20
CA ASN A 78 -11.67 7.09 -13.91
C ASN A 78 -10.56 7.07 -12.84
N HIS A 79 -10.16 5.89 -12.35
CA HIS A 79 -9.31 5.76 -11.19
C HIS A 79 -8.27 4.62 -11.30
N ILE A 80 -7.12 4.83 -10.65
CA ILE A 80 -6.08 3.84 -10.42
C ILE A 80 -5.68 3.88 -8.94
N ARG A 81 -5.70 2.72 -8.27
CA ARG A 81 -5.01 2.51 -7.00
C ARG A 81 -3.58 2.06 -7.31
N TYR A 82 -2.64 3.00 -7.24
CA TYR A 82 -1.25 2.80 -7.63
C TYR A 82 -0.46 2.24 -6.46
N VAL A 83 -0.02 1.00 -6.60
CA VAL A 83 0.63 0.23 -5.54
C VAL A 83 2.14 0.49 -5.53
N TYR A 84 2.67 0.85 -4.38
CA TYR A 84 4.11 0.95 -4.13
C TYR A 84 4.47 0.37 -2.77
N TYR A 85 5.75 0.04 -2.59
CA TYR A 85 6.25 -0.52 -1.34
C TYR A 85 7.44 0.29 -0.85
N TRP A 86 7.53 0.50 0.46
CA TRP A 86 8.64 1.24 1.07
C TRP A 86 9.99 0.57 0.79
N GLU A 87 10.06 -0.76 0.86
CA GLU A 87 11.29 -1.49 0.56
C GLU A 87 11.78 -1.29 -0.88
N SER A 88 10.88 -1.09 -1.85
CA SER A 88 11.23 -0.78 -3.24
C SER A 88 11.96 0.56 -3.36
N PHE A 89 11.50 1.57 -2.60
CA PHE A 89 12.20 2.86 -2.53
C PHE A 89 13.60 2.72 -1.95
N VAL A 90 13.78 1.88 -0.92
CA VAL A 90 15.11 1.63 -0.34
C VAL A 90 16.01 0.87 -1.33
N LYS A 91 15.43 -0.04 -2.14
CA LYS A 91 16.19 -0.79 -3.16
C LYS A 91 16.75 0.11 -4.26
N ASN A 92 15.94 1.00 -4.82
CA ASN A 92 16.35 1.90 -5.88
C ASN A 92 15.56 3.22 -5.83
N PRO A 93 15.98 4.19 -5.00
CA PRO A 93 15.21 5.40 -4.77
C PRO A 93 15.08 6.25 -6.03
N THR A 94 16.10 6.29 -6.88
CA THR A 94 16.09 7.07 -8.12
C THR A 94 15.08 6.51 -9.11
N ALA A 95 15.11 5.20 -9.39
CA ALA A 95 14.17 4.61 -10.33
C ALA A 95 12.73 4.62 -9.79
N PHE A 96 12.56 4.40 -8.48
CA PHE A 96 11.27 4.49 -7.80
C PHE A 96 10.61 5.87 -7.99
N ILE A 97 11.35 6.95 -7.71
CA ILE A 97 10.82 8.32 -7.83
C ILE A 97 10.56 8.69 -9.30
N SER A 98 11.43 8.29 -10.22
CA SER A 98 11.22 8.51 -11.65
C SER A 98 9.95 7.81 -12.15
N GLU A 99 9.70 6.58 -11.71
CA GLU A 99 8.50 5.83 -12.09
C GLU A 99 7.22 6.46 -11.53
N LEU A 100 7.22 6.93 -10.27
CA LEU A 100 6.09 7.67 -9.71
C LEU A 100 5.75 8.94 -10.50
N LYS A 101 6.77 9.73 -10.87
CA LYS A 101 6.57 10.94 -11.70
C LYS A 101 5.99 10.59 -13.06
N PHE A 102 6.52 9.54 -13.69
CA PHE A 102 6.05 9.08 -14.99
C PHE A 102 4.58 8.65 -14.96
N ALA A 103 4.20 7.85 -13.95
CA ALA A 103 2.82 7.44 -13.75
C ALA A 103 1.89 8.66 -13.51
N ALA A 104 2.30 9.62 -12.67
CA ALA A 104 1.52 10.84 -12.40
C ALA A 104 1.30 11.68 -13.68
N THR A 105 2.36 11.91 -14.47
CA THR A 105 2.26 12.61 -15.76
C THR A 105 1.32 11.92 -16.74
N LEU A 106 1.37 10.59 -16.83
CA LEU A 106 0.45 9.87 -17.70
C LEU A 106 -0.99 9.93 -17.19
N ALA A 107 -1.21 9.92 -15.88
CA ALA A 107 -2.57 10.01 -15.34
C ALA A 107 -3.18 11.38 -15.65
N ASP A 108 -2.39 12.46 -15.57
CA ASP A 108 -2.82 13.78 -16.02
C ASP A 108 -3.22 13.76 -17.50
N LYS A 109 -2.39 13.17 -18.38
CA LYS A 109 -2.67 13.03 -19.81
C LYS A 109 -3.99 12.30 -20.08
N TYR A 110 -4.26 11.21 -19.37
CA TYR A 110 -5.45 10.40 -19.58
C TYR A 110 -6.67 10.88 -18.78
N GLY A 111 -6.50 11.83 -17.86
CA GLY A 111 -7.56 12.32 -16.98
C GLY A 111 -7.99 11.30 -15.92
N LEU A 112 -7.08 10.41 -15.52
CA LEU A 112 -7.30 9.40 -14.49
C LEU A 112 -6.91 9.96 -13.11
N LYS A 113 -7.61 9.52 -12.07
CA LYS A 113 -7.29 9.85 -10.68
C LYS A 113 -6.43 8.75 -10.06
N ILE A 114 -5.36 9.12 -9.38
CA ILE A 114 -4.50 8.16 -8.66
C ILE A 114 -4.70 8.30 -7.15
N ILE A 115 -4.92 7.16 -6.49
CA ILE A 115 -4.68 6.98 -5.05
C ILE A 115 -3.38 6.20 -4.94
N TYR A 116 -2.41 6.77 -4.24
CA TYR A 116 -1.10 6.17 -4.03
C TYR A 116 -1.15 5.29 -2.78
N ASP A 117 -0.97 3.99 -2.96
CA ASP A 117 -1.09 2.98 -1.92
C ASP A 117 0.28 2.49 -1.42
N ASN A 118 0.57 2.80 -0.15
CA ASN A 118 1.70 2.23 0.57
C ASN A 118 1.39 0.81 1.01
N HIS A 119 1.74 -0.14 0.15
CA HIS A 119 1.31 -1.51 0.28
C HIS A 119 2.28 -2.35 1.11
N GLN A 120 1.73 -3.42 1.69
CA GLN A 120 2.51 -4.54 2.15
C GLN A 120 1.75 -5.83 1.87
N PHE A 121 2.50 -6.89 1.59
CA PHE A 121 2.00 -8.25 1.52
C PHE A 121 2.95 -9.13 2.32
N HIS A 122 2.40 -9.81 3.32
CA HIS A 122 3.18 -10.59 4.29
C HIS A 122 4.31 -9.76 4.91
N THR A 123 4.01 -8.50 5.27
CA THR A 123 4.88 -7.56 5.98
C THR A 123 6.12 -7.09 5.21
N SER A 124 6.98 -8.00 4.75
CA SER A 124 8.26 -7.66 4.12
C SER A 124 8.79 -8.85 3.31
N SER A 125 9.58 -8.55 2.28
CA SER A 125 10.39 -9.58 1.61
C SER A 125 11.44 -10.22 2.52
N TRP A 126 11.75 -9.64 3.68
CA TRP A 126 12.59 -10.27 4.72
C TRP A 126 11.90 -11.47 5.39
N LEU A 127 10.67 -11.30 5.85
CA LEU A 127 9.94 -12.34 6.58
C LEU A 127 9.38 -13.42 5.65
N ASN A 128 9.08 -13.07 4.40
CA ASN A 128 8.64 -14.00 3.38
C ASN A 128 9.43 -13.79 2.09
N PRO A 129 10.64 -14.38 1.96
CA PRO A 129 11.49 -14.14 0.81
C PRO A 129 10.89 -14.65 -0.51
N GLN A 130 9.99 -15.62 -0.45
CA GLN A 130 9.35 -16.19 -1.64
C GLN A 130 8.33 -15.24 -2.26
N ARG A 131 7.56 -14.50 -1.43
CA ARG A 131 6.40 -13.72 -1.92
C ARG A 131 6.16 -12.37 -1.24
N GLY A 132 6.70 -12.14 -0.05
CA GLY A 132 6.46 -10.93 0.72
C GLY A 132 7.08 -9.69 0.08
N THR A 133 6.46 -8.53 0.30
CA THR A 133 6.95 -7.21 -0.12
C THR A 133 6.27 -6.14 0.76
N GLY A 134 6.94 -5.08 1.21
CA GLY A 134 6.38 -4.09 2.12
C GLY A 134 7.46 -3.27 2.82
N PHE A 135 7.68 -3.59 4.09
CA PHE A 135 8.61 -2.90 4.96
C PHE A 135 10.08 -3.23 4.63
N PRO A 136 11.01 -2.25 4.72
CA PRO A 136 12.41 -2.47 4.42
C PRO A 136 13.11 -3.45 5.36
N ASN A 137 14.09 -4.19 4.83
CA ASN A 137 14.84 -5.22 5.56
C ASN A 137 15.54 -4.69 6.82
N PHE A 138 15.98 -3.43 6.83
CA PHE A 138 16.68 -2.84 7.96
C PHE A 138 15.81 -2.75 9.23
N LEU A 139 14.49 -2.83 9.11
CA LEU A 139 13.55 -2.89 10.25
C LEU A 139 13.45 -4.29 10.88
N PHE A 140 14.14 -5.28 10.29
CA PHE A 140 14.09 -6.68 10.70
C PHE A 140 15.47 -7.23 11.08
N GLN A 141 16.52 -6.69 10.47
CA GLN A 141 17.88 -7.16 10.67
C GLN A 141 18.31 -7.08 12.13
N ASN A 142 19.16 -8.01 12.54
CA ASN A 142 19.76 -8.07 13.88
C ASN A 142 18.77 -8.32 15.04
N ASN A 143 17.61 -8.91 14.76
CA ASN A 143 16.69 -9.40 15.78
C ASN A 143 16.27 -10.85 15.49
N SER A 144 16.44 -11.73 16.47
CA SER A 144 16.13 -13.15 16.35
C SER A 144 14.63 -13.47 16.32
N GLU A 145 13.78 -12.58 16.83
CA GLU A 145 12.32 -12.78 16.88
C GLU A 145 11.65 -12.68 15.50
N TYR A 146 12.29 -11.97 14.57
CA TYR A 146 11.84 -11.78 13.19
C TYR A 146 12.97 -12.07 12.19
N ALA A 147 13.60 -13.23 12.38
CA ALA A 147 14.65 -13.76 11.52
C ALA A 147 14.22 -13.89 10.05
N TYR A 148 15.20 -13.91 9.14
CA TYR A 148 14.94 -14.05 7.71
C TYR A 148 14.12 -15.32 7.41
N GLY A 149 13.02 -15.18 6.67
CA GLY A 149 12.16 -16.30 6.29
C GLY A 149 11.30 -16.90 7.39
N SER A 150 11.18 -16.25 8.56
CA SER A 150 10.38 -16.75 9.69
C SER A 150 8.85 -16.65 9.48
N GLY A 151 8.41 -15.96 8.42
CA GLY A 151 7.02 -15.84 8.00
C GLY A 151 6.38 -14.50 8.35
N GLY A 152 5.79 -13.85 7.35
CA GLY A 152 5.25 -12.49 7.47
C GLY A 152 3.72 -12.35 7.43
N GLY A 153 2.99 -13.45 7.23
CA GLY A 153 1.52 -13.43 7.26
C GLY A 153 0.94 -13.57 8.68
N PRO A 154 -0.36 -13.30 8.89
CA PRO A 154 -0.97 -13.27 10.23
C PRO A 154 -0.81 -14.56 11.06
N LYS A 155 -0.67 -15.71 10.40
CA LYS A 155 -0.50 -17.01 11.09
C LYS A 155 0.90 -17.25 11.68
N TYR A 156 1.88 -16.40 11.37
CA TYR A 156 3.27 -16.62 11.75
C TYR A 156 3.63 -15.83 13.03
N PRO A 157 4.25 -16.47 14.03
CA PRO A 157 4.63 -15.80 15.28
C PRO A 157 5.51 -14.56 15.09
N SER A 158 6.46 -14.60 14.14
CA SER A 158 7.33 -13.45 13.85
C SER A 158 6.56 -12.24 13.29
N ALA A 159 5.50 -12.48 12.52
CA ALA A 159 4.64 -11.39 12.06
C ALA A 159 3.85 -10.81 13.24
N ALA A 160 3.28 -11.66 14.09
CA ALA A 160 2.56 -11.23 15.29
C ALA A 160 3.43 -10.40 16.24
N ALA A 161 4.65 -10.86 16.50
CA ALA A 161 5.64 -10.12 17.28
C ALA A 161 5.99 -8.78 16.63
N TRP A 162 6.41 -8.78 15.37
CA TRP A 162 6.84 -7.57 14.68
C TRP A 162 5.74 -6.51 14.62
N TRP A 163 4.50 -6.90 14.27
CA TRP A 163 3.37 -5.97 14.25
C TRP A 163 3.00 -5.46 15.65
N THR A 164 3.11 -6.29 16.68
CA THR A 164 2.92 -5.84 18.07
C THR A 164 3.93 -4.76 18.45
N HIS A 165 5.22 -5.00 18.19
CA HIS A 165 6.28 -4.02 18.41
C HIS A 165 6.12 -2.77 17.54
N TRP A 166 5.65 -2.93 16.29
CA TRP A 166 5.34 -1.82 15.40
C TRP A 166 4.26 -0.91 16.00
N TRP A 167 3.16 -1.49 16.50
CA TRP A 167 2.08 -0.74 17.15
C TRP A 167 2.49 -0.09 18.48
N ASN A 168 3.52 -0.62 19.13
CA ASN A 168 4.10 -0.05 20.35
C ASN A 168 5.20 1.00 20.08
N ARG A 169 5.54 1.28 18.81
CA ARG A 169 6.68 2.15 18.42
C ARG A 169 8.04 1.64 18.93
N GLU A 170 8.20 0.33 18.98
CA GLU A 170 9.41 -0.35 19.46
C GLU A 170 10.36 -0.74 18.32
N ILE A 171 9.87 -0.81 17.08
CA ILE A 171 10.72 -1.00 15.89
C ILE A 171 11.47 0.30 15.59
N ARG A 172 12.81 0.23 15.51
CA ARG A 172 13.70 1.40 15.34
C ARG A 172 14.81 1.11 14.32
N ASP A 173 15.35 2.16 13.70
CA ASP A 173 16.60 2.05 12.95
C ASP A 173 17.82 2.01 13.88
N THR A 174 19.02 1.89 13.31
CA THR A 174 20.30 1.89 14.03
C THR A 174 20.58 3.21 14.77
N ASN A 175 19.90 4.30 14.41
CA ASN A 175 20.02 5.60 15.06
C ASN A 175 18.98 5.79 16.20
N GLY A 176 18.14 4.79 16.45
CA GLY A 176 17.08 4.84 17.46
C GLY A 176 15.81 5.56 17.00
N THR A 177 15.72 5.98 15.74
CA THR A 177 14.51 6.60 15.16
C THR A 177 13.43 5.53 15.02
N ASP A 178 12.24 5.81 15.52
CA ASP A 178 11.15 4.84 15.47
C ASP A 178 10.55 4.68 14.07
N GLY A 179 10.02 3.48 13.82
CA GLY A 179 9.49 3.05 12.53
C GLY A 179 8.40 3.95 11.96
N TRP A 180 7.51 4.51 12.81
CA TRP A 180 6.46 5.41 12.32
C TRP A 180 7.07 6.70 11.80
N THR A 181 8.04 7.28 12.51
CA THR A 181 8.75 8.48 12.04
C THR A 181 9.47 8.23 10.72
N LEU A 182 10.10 7.06 10.58
CA LEU A 182 10.79 6.67 9.34
C LEU A 182 9.83 6.50 8.16
N GLN A 183 8.69 5.82 8.37
CA GLN A 183 7.69 5.64 7.33
C GLN A 183 7.02 6.97 6.96
N ALA A 184 6.75 7.85 7.93
CA ALA A 184 6.25 9.20 7.66
C ALA A 184 7.24 10.00 6.78
N ALA A 185 8.55 9.92 7.05
CA ALA A 185 9.56 10.56 6.22
C ALA A 185 9.56 10.00 4.79
N PHE A 186 9.38 8.69 4.62
CA PHE A 186 9.21 8.06 3.32
C PHE A 186 7.93 8.54 2.59
N LEU A 187 6.78 8.53 3.26
CA LEU A 187 5.51 8.99 2.68
C LEU A 187 5.58 10.47 2.26
N LYS A 188 6.27 11.32 3.03
CA LYS A 188 6.53 12.71 2.64
C LYS A 188 7.30 12.82 1.32
N LYS A 189 8.26 11.91 1.05
CA LYS A 189 8.96 11.87 -0.26
C LYS A 189 8.02 11.52 -1.40
N VAL A 190 7.10 10.56 -1.18
CA VAL A 190 6.06 10.22 -2.16
C VAL A 190 5.17 11.43 -2.42
N ILE A 191 4.62 12.04 -1.37
CA ILE A 191 3.75 13.23 -1.46
C ILE A 191 4.46 14.36 -2.20
N SER A 192 5.66 14.77 -1.78
CA SER A 192 6.41 15.83 -2.46
C SER A 192 6.74 15.55 -3.92
N THR A 193 6.65 14.29 -4.36
CA THR A 193 6.88 13.88 -5.75
C THR A 193 5.63 14.05 -6.61
N VAL A 194 4.44 13.77 -6.07
CA VAL A 194 3.21 13.61 -6.88
C VAL A 194 2.07 14.56 -6.51
N ASP A 195 2.12 15.26 -5.38
CA ASP A 195 0.96 16.02 -4.87
C ASP A 195 0.50 17.16 -5.79
N SER A 196 1.44 17.78 -6.50
CA SER A 196 1.17 18.88 -7.44
C SER A 196 0.42 18.42 -8.69
N HIS A 197 0.36 17.12 -8.96
CA HIS A 197 -0.36 16.60 -10.12
C HIS A 197 -1.89 16.64 -9.88
N PRO A 198 -2.69 17.17 -10.82
CA PRO A 198 -4.14 17.19 -10.71
C PRO A 198 -4.79 15.79 -10.70
N SER A 199 -4.11 14.78 -11.25
CA SER A 199 -4.49 13.37 -11.15
C SER A 199 -4.39 12.81 -9.73
N THR A 200 -3.52 13.34 -8.87
CA THR A 200 -3.38 12.86 -7.49
C THR A 200 -4.67 13.15 -6.72
N ALA A 201 -5.38 12.08 -6.32
CA ALA A 201 -6.61 12.13 -5.54
C ALA A 201 -6.36 11.90 -4.05
N GLY A 202 -5.41 11.03 -3.70
CA GLY A 202 -5.12 10.75 -2.30
C GLY A 202 -4.03 9.72 -2.07
N TYR A 203 -3.89 9.33 -0.81
CA TYR A 203 -2.84 8.46 -0.31
C TYR A 203 -3.43 7.46 0.70
N GLU A 204 -3.18 6.17 0.50
CA GLU A 204 -3.45 5.14 1.50
C GLU A 204 -2.19 4.92 2.34
N ILE A 205 -2.31 5.15 3.66
CA ILE A 205 -1.15 5.22 4.58
C ILE A 205 -0.41 3.88 4.68
N LEU A 206 -1.18 2.80 4.78
CA LEU A 206 -0.68 1.44 4.96
C LEU A 206 -1.78 0.45 4.60
N SER A 207 -1.52 -0.39 3.60
CA SER A 207 -2.48 -1.42 3.18
C SER A 207 -2.53 -2.58 4.17
N GLU A 208 -3.74 -3.05 4.47
CA GLU A 208 -4.02 -4.26 5.24
C GLU A 208 -3.19 -4.40 6.54
N PRO A 209 -3.19 -3.40 7.45
CA PRO A 209 -2.41 -3.49 8.69
C PRO A 209 -2.83 -4.72 9.50
N GLN A 210 -1.85 -5.46 10.04
CA GLN A 210 -2.15 -6.69 10.78
C GLN A 210 -2.52 -6.42 12.23
N VAL A 211 -3.59 -7.06 12.70
CA VAL A 211 -4.05 -7.05 14.10
C VAL A 211 -3.91 -8.45 14.68
N HIS A 212 -3.29 -8.53 15.85
CA HIS A 212 -3.02 -9.79 16.55
C HIS A 212 -3.63 -9.82 17.96
N ASN A 213 -3.99 -8.66 18.52
CA ASN A 213 -4.63 -8.54 19.84
C ASN A 213 -5.62 -7.37 19.89
N VAL A 214 -6.60 -7.44 20.78
CA VAL A 214 -7.67 -6.43 20.92
C VAL A 214 -7.18 -5.05 21.35
N ASP A 215 -6.07 -4.95 22.08
CA ASP A 215 -5.50 -3.67 22.50
C ASP A 215 -4.85 -2.90 21.34
N GLN A 216 -4.62 -3.56 20.19
CA GLN A 216 -3.95 -2.96 19.04
C GLN A 216 -4.87 -2.04 18.24
N TRP A 217 -6.19 -2.17 18.32
CA TRP A 217 -7.12 -1.30 17.60
C TRP A 217 -6.92 0.18 17.92
N GLU A 218 -6.74 0.52 19.21
CA GLU A 218 -6.46 1.89 19.63
C GLU A 218 -5.06 2.35 19.20
N LYS A 219 -4.08 1.45 19.21
CA LYS A 219 -2.72 1.75 18.75
C LYS A 219 -2.68 2.06 17.25
N ILE A 220 -3.51 1.38 16.46
CA ILE A 220 -3.69 1.70 15.04
C ILE A 220 -4.35 3.06 14.85
N GLY A 221 -5.33 3.44 15.68
CA GLY A 221 -5.88 4.80 15.67
C GLY A 221 -4.82 5.87 15.96
N LYS A 222 -3.93 5.61 16.92
CA LYS A 222 -2.77 6.48 17.22
C LYS A 222 -1.79 6.57 16.06
N TYR A 223 -1.52 5.45 15.40
CA TYR A 223 -0.71 5.39 14.18
C TYR A 223 -1.33 6.23 13.05
N ASN A 224 -2.61 6.02 12.77
CA ASN A 224 -3.36 6.73 11.74
C ASN A 224 -3.39 8.24 12.02
N THR A 225 -3.62 8.65 13.26
CA THR A 225 -3.54 10.06 13.68
C THR A 225 -2.16 10.64 13.41
N PHE A 226 -1.10 9.97 13.88
CA PHE A 226 0.29 10.42 13.67
C PHE A 226 0.63 10.56 12.19
N MET A 227 0.29 9.57 11.36
CA MET A 227 0.57 9.62 9.93
C MET A 227 -0.19 10.74 9.23
N THR A 228 -1.47 10.91 9.56
CA THR A 228 -2.30 11.98 9.03
C THR A 228 -1.73 13.35 9.39
N ASP A 229 -1.31 13.57 10.63
CA ASP A 229 -0.67 14.83 11.05
C ASP A 229 0.63 15.10 10.28
N GLU A 230 1.47 14.08 10.08
CA GLU A 230 2.71 14.24 9.33
C GLU A 230 2.47 14.51 7.85
N MET A 231 1.46 13.88 7.24
CA MET A 231 1.11 14.06 5.83
C MET A 231 0.38 15.38 5.57
N ARG A 232 -0.50 15.82 6.48
CA ARG A 232 -1.26 17.08 6.36
C ARG A 232 -0.38 18.32 6.35
N LYS A 233 0.86 18.22 6.81
CA LYS A 233 1.89 19.27 6.64
C LYS A 233 2.25 19.53 5.17
N LEU A 234 1.96 18.60 4.27
CA LEU A 234 2.34 18.66 2.85
C LEU A 234 1.17 18.56 1.88
N THR A 235 0.07 17.90 2.26
CA THR A 235 -1.04 17.63 1.33
C THR A 235 -2.42 17.94 1.90
N LYS A 236 -3.29 18.43 1.01
CA LYS A 236 -4.75 18.58 1.23
C LYS A 236 -5.58 17.49 0.56
N LYS A 237 -4.94 16.49 -0.07
CA LYS A 237 -5.60 15.38 -0.77
C LYS A 237 -6.22 14.39 0.21
N ASP A 238 -7.00 13.44 -0.28
CA ASP A 238 -7.60 12.44 0.60
C ASP A 238 -6.53 11.57 1.26
N ILE A 239 -6.74 11.23 2.53
CA ILE A 239 -5.91 10.31 3.28
C ILE A 239 -6.80 9.12 3.66
N ILE A 240 -6.38 7.93 3.26
CA ILE A 240 -7.20 6.72 3.25
C ILE A 240 -6.60 5.71 4.23
N TYR A 241 -7.49 5.05 4.96
CA TYR A 241 -7.17 4.00 5.93
C TYR A 241 -7.68 2.67 5.40
N SER A 242 -6.81 1.65 5.43
CA SER A 242 -7.14 0.32 4.94
C SER A 242 -7.91 -0.50 5.97
N MET A 243 -8.63 -1.52 5.48
CA MET A 243 -9.19 -2.56 6.35
C MET A 243 -8.05 -3.38 6.96
N THR A 244 -8.15 -3.79 8.22
CA THR A 244 -7.14 -4.66 8.84
C THR A 244 -7.29 -6.11 8.41
N ILE A 245 -6.20 -6.87 8.57
CA ILE A 245 -6.20 -8.33 8.48
C ILE A 245 -5.71 -8.95 9.80
N PRO A 246 -6.10 -10.20 10.12
CA PRO A 246 -7.11 -10.99 9.43
C PRO A 246 -8.52 -10.45 9.69
N VAL A 247 -9.43 -10.65 8.72
CA VAL A 247 -10.85 -10.40 8.90
C VAL A 247 -11.47 -11.64 9.56
N ASP A 248 -11.35 -11.75 10.88
CA ASP A 248 -11.86 -12.88 11.65
C ASP A 248 -12.79 -12.42 12.78
N LEU A 249 -14.09 -12.67 12.61
CA LEU A 249 -15.15 -12.31 13.56
C LEU A 249 -15.18 -13.18 14.83
N LYS A 250 -14.37 -14.25 14.90
CA LYS A 250 -14.40 -15.24 16.00
C LYS A 250 -13.10 -15.33 16.80
N SER A 251 -12.02 -14.72 16.33
CA SER A 251 -10.73 -14.79 17.02
C SER A 251 -10.60 -13.82 18.20
N ILE A 252 -9.51 -13.99 18.94
CA ILE A 252 -9.09 -13.16 20.06
C ILE A 252 -8.89 -11.67 19.71
N ILE A 253 -8.80 -11.33 18.42
CA ILE A 253 -8.63 -9.94 17.98
C ILE A 253 -9.93 -9.15 18.06
N GLY A 254 -11.08 -9.83 18.12
CA GLY A 254 -12.38 -9.21 18.36
C GLY A 254 -12.81 -8.22 17.27
N VAL A 255 -12.79 -8.62 16.00
CA VAL A 255 -13.29 -7.77 14.90
C VAL A 255 -14.78 -7.47 15.11
N ASN A 256 -15.09 -6.20 15.40
CA ASN A 256 -16.45 -5.68 15.53
C ASN A 256 -16.46 -4.17 15.20
N ALA A 257 -17.66 -3.60 15.06
CA ALA A 257 -17.82 -2.18 14.70
C ALA A 257 -17.15 -1.24 15.71
N GLN A 258 -17.22 -1.54 17.01
CA GLN A 258 -16.62 -0.71 18.06
C GLN A 258 -15.09 -0.69 17.95
N ASN A 259 -14.46 -1.83 17.67
CA ASN A 259 -13.02 -1.93 17.52
C ASN A 259 -12.52 -1.34 16.19
N LEU A 260 -13.26 -1.52 15.10
CA LEU A 260 -12.97 -0.86 13.83
C LEU A 260 -13.02 0.67 13.96
N ALA A 261 -13.99 1.20 14.71
CA ALA A 261 -14.10 2.65 14.95
C ALA A 261 -12.88 3.24 15.68
N LYS A 262 -12.19 2.45 16.52
CA LYS A 262 -10.97 2.90 17.22
C LYS A 262 -9.79 3.15 16.29
N MET A 263 -9.81 2.64 15.06
CA MET A 263 -8.78 2.90 14.07
C MET A 263 -8.90 4.29 13.44
N ALA A 264 -10.04 4.96 13.59
CA ALA A 264 -10.21 6.28 13.00
C ALA A 264 -9.16 7.26 13.57
N PRO A 265 -8.60 8.15 12.72
CA PRO A 265 -7.81 9.27 13.22
C PRO A 265 -8.67 10.16 14.13
N ILE A 266 -8.02 10.94 14.99
CA ILE A 266 -8.73 11.94 15.84
C ILE A 266 -9.19 13.17 15.03
N ASN A 267 -8.62 13.38 13.84
CA ASN A 267 -8.62 14.66 13.11
C ASN A 267 -9.54 14.66 11.89
#